data_AF-A0A5C9EWA4-F1
#
_entry.id   AF-A0A5C9EWA4-F1
#
_cell.length_a   1.000
_cell.length_b   1.000
_cell.length_c   1.000
_cell.angle_alpha   90.00
_cell.angle_beta   90.00
_cell.angle_gamma   90.00
#
_symmetry.space_group_name_H-M   'P 1'
#
loop_
_entity.id
_entity.type
_entity.pdbx_description
1 polymer ?
#
loop_
_entity_poly.entity_id
_entity_poly.type
_entity_poly.pdbx_seq_one_letter_code
_entity_poly.pdbx_strand_id
1 'polypeptide(L)'
;MNLSLPKKDPSELMLYLWKIQDLPKISEKELLYLISFELFLVSPQKALQLIQNCLKNNILIKHPDDTLSLNKDLETTLTRWQQERKKQIVKREQLKAQKKTTLTKYQKQPTSDFNVLLKAFLDKGTINRAVAVSEDAFDIQTLDFGGGVLIAKVKGSKTEPYHIEINTKEKILAHDCHDFVSRRSKNKQFCKHLARLFLLLKEKDSEGTIEMLNEIAESVSKWNFGA
;
A
#
# COMPACT_ATOMS: atom_id res chain seq x y z
N MET A 1 11.01 -17.27 -0.11
CA MET A 1 10.20 -16.68 -1.20
C MET A 1 9.42 -17.81 -1.83
N ASN A 2 8.13 -17.97 -1.53
CA ASN A 2 7.30 -19.02 -2.14
C ASN A 2 6.85 -18.55 -3.52
N LEU A 3 7.68 -18.77 -4.54
CA LEU A 3 7.23 -18.69 -5.92
C LEU A 3 6.35 -19.91 -6.20
N SER A 4 5.05 -19.75 -6.01
CA SER A 4 4.04 -20.69 -6.46
C SER A 4 3.98 -20.62 -7.99
N LEU A 5 4.77 -21.42 -8.68
CA LEU A 5 4.63 -21.55 -10.14
C LEU A 5 3.34 -22.32 -10.45
N PRO A 6 2.49 -21.82 -11.34
CA PRO A 6 1.26 -22.48 -11.72
C PRO A 6 1.59 -23.75 -12.51
N LYS A 7 1.53 -24.90 -11.84
CA LYS A 7 1.89 -26.20 -12.45
C LYS A 7 0.80 -26.79 -13.37
N LYS A 8 -0.40 -26.19 -13.37
CA LYS A 8 -1.60 -26.75 -14.02
C LYS A 8 -1.97 -26.10 -15.34
N ASP A 9 -1.64 -24.81 -15.54
CA ASP A 9 -1.90 -24.10 -16.79
C ASP A 9 -0.57 -23.85 -17.53
N PRO A 10 -0.34 -24.53 -18.67
CA PRO A 10 0.86 -24.31 -19.49
C PRO A 10 1.02 -22.87 -19.97
N SER A 11 -0.08 -22.15 -20.24
CA SER A 11 -0.04 -20.76 -20.72
C SER A 11 0.45 -19.82 -19.64
N GLU A 12 -0.11 -19.97 -18.43
CA GLU A 12 0.31 -19.21 -17.26
C GLU A 12 1.77 -19.52 -16.92
N LEU A 13 2.17 -20.79 -16.94
CA LEU A 13 3.56 -21.18 -16.71
C LEU A 13 4.51 -20.53 -17.72
N MET A 14 4.19 -20.54 -19.02
CA MET A 14 5.02 -19.90 -20.04
C MET A 14 5.13 -18.39 -19.83
N LEU A 15 4.07 -17.69 -19.40
CA LEU A 15 4.16 -16.27 -19.03
C LEU A 15 5.16 -16.04 -17.90
N TYR A 16 5.16 -16.89 -16.86
CA TYR A 16 6.12 -16.77 -15.76
C TYR A 16 7.55 -17.08 -16.20
N LEU A 17 7.76 -18.08 -17.05
CA LEU A 17 9.08 -18.38 -17.60
C LEU A 17 9.60 -17.22 -18.43
N TRP A 18 8.79 -16.67 -19.34
CA TRP A 18 9.18 -15.51 -20.14
C TRP A 18 9.49 -14.28 -19.29
N LYS A 19 8.77 -14.10 -18.19
CA LYS A 19 9.05 -13.07 -17.20
C LYS A 19 10.38 -13.27 -16.46
N ILE A 20 10.86 -14.51 -16.32
CA ILE A 20 12.14 -14.83 -15.67
C ILE A 20 13.30 -14.62 -16.63
N GLN A 21 13.20 -15.14 -17.87
CA GLN A 21 14.29 -15.06 -18.85
C GLN A 21 14.42 -13.68 -19.52
N ASP A 22 13.35 -12.89 -19.56
CA ASP A 22 13.33 -11.48 -19.99
C ASP A 22 13.85 -11.18 -21.42
N LEU A 23 13.85 -12.18 -22.32
CA LEU A 23 14.12 -12.02 -23.76
C LEU A 23 12.85 -12.23 -24.60
N PRO A 24 12.72 -11.60 -25.78
CA PRO A 24 11.54 -11.82 -26.64
C PRO A 24 11.49 -13.25 -27.18
N LYS A 25 12.66 -13.86 -27.42
CA LYS A 25 12.81 -15.21 -27.94
C LYS A 25 13.88 -15.98 -27.19
N ILE A 26 13.75 -17.30 -27.18
CA ILE A 26 14.69 -18.24 -26.56
C ILE A 26 14.79 -19.49 -27.43
N SER A 27 15.95 -20.12 -27.56
CA SER A 27 16.03 -21.39 -28.29
C SER A 27 15.32 -22.52 -27.52
N GLU A 28 14.88 -23.56 -28.24
CA GLU A 28 14.24 -24.72 -27.60
C GLU A 28 15.17 -25.39 -26.56
N LYS A 29 16.48 -25.47 -26.85
CA LYS A 29 17.49 -26.04 -25.96
C LYS A 29 17.69 -25.20 -24.70
N GLU A 30 17.73 -23.88 -24.83
CA GLU A 30 17.85 -22.98 -23.68
C GLU A 30 16.59 -23.01 -22.82
N LEU A 31 15.40 -23.05 -23.42
CA LEU A 31 14.16 -23.17 -22.67
C LEU A 31 14.08 -24.49 -21.90
N LEU A 32 14.48 -25.59 -22.54
CA LEU A 32 14.62 -26.89 -21.89
C LEU A 32 15.58 -26.83 -20.69
N TYR A 33 16.73 -26.19 -20.90
CA TYR A 33 17.75 -26.03 -19.88
C TYR A 33 17.26 -25.19 -18.69
N LEU A 34 16.64 -24.04 -18.97
CA LEU A 34 16.01 -23.15 -17.99
C LEU A 34 14.99 -23.92 -17.14
N ILE A 35 14.05 -24.63 -17.76
CA ILE A 35 12.98 -25.35 -17.05
C ILE A 35 13.54 -26.47 -16.17
N SER A 36 14.52 -27.23 -16.68
CA SER A 36 14.94 -28.50 -16.08
C SER A 36 16.11 -28.35 -15.10
N PHE A 37 17.05 -27.46 -15.42
CA PHE A 37 18.34 -27.37 -14.72
C PHE A 37 18.54 -26.04 -14.00
N GLU A 38 17.99 -24.93 -14.49
CA GLU A 38 18.10 -23.67 -13.74
C GLU A 38 16.97 -23.51 -12.72
N LEU A 39 15.74 -23.80 -13.13
CA LEU A 39 14.55 -23.65 -12.29
C LEU A 39 14.11 -24.95 -11.62
N PHE A 40 14.70 -26.08 -11.99
CA PHE A 40 14.43 -27.42 -11.43
C PHE A 40 12.92 -27.76 -11.35
N LEU A 41 12.14 -27.37 -12.36
CA LEU A 41 10.67 -27.50 -12.32
C LEU A 41 10.22 -28.92 -12.60
N VAL A 42 10.81 -29.56 -13.62
CA VAL A 42 10.52 -30.92 -14.07
C VAL A 42 11.76 -31.53 -14.72
N SER A 43 11.77 -32.85 -14.93
CA SER A 43 12.88 -33.53 -15.62
C SER A 43 12.98 -33.10 -17.10
N PRO A 44 14.15 -33.24 -17.75
CA PRO A 44 14.33 -32.86 -19.16
C PRO A 44 13.31 -33.50 -20.11
N GLN A 45 13.00 -34.77 -19.91
CA GLN A 45 11.99 -35.47 -20.72
C GLN A 45 10.60 -34.82 -20.59
N LYS A 46 10.20 -34.46 -19.36
CA LYS A 46 8.92 -33.80 -19.09
C LYS A 46 8.90 -32.36 -19.58
N ALA A 47 10.03 -31.65 -19.48
CA ALA A 47 10.17 -30.30 -20.02
C ALA A 47 10.05 -30.29 -21.55
N LEU A 48 10.67 -31.25 -22.24
CA LEU A 48 10.52 -31.40 -23.68
C LEU A 48 9.05 -31.68 -24.06
N GLN A 49 8.38 -32.61 -23.35
CA GLN A 49 6.96 -32.87 -23.55
C GLN A 49 6.09 -31.61 -23.34
N LEU A 50 6.40 -30.82 -22.31
CA LEU A 50 5.71 -29.55 -22.04
C LEU A 50 5.89 -28.56 -23.20
N ILE A 51 7.12 -28.36 -23.67
CA ILE A 51 7.42 -27.43 -24.78
C ILE A 51 6.67 -27.86 -26.04
N GLN A 52 6.72 -29.15 -26.38
CA GLN A 52 6.02 -29.70 -27.55
C GLN A 52 4.50 -29.57 -27.43
N ASN A 53 3.95 -29.77 -26.23
CA ASN A 53 2.53 -29.50 -25.96
C ASN A 53 2.19 -28.02 -26.13
N CYS A 54 3.05 -27.09 -25.69
CA CYS A 54 2.84 -25.66 -25.87
C CYS A 54 2.88 -25.24 -27.35
N LEU A 55 3.79 -25.83 -28.15
CA LEU A 55 3.83 -25.63 -29.60
C LEU A 55 2.53 -26.14 -30.26
N LYS A 56 2.10 -27.35 -29.92
CA LYS A 56 0.88 -27.96 -30.46
C LYS A 56 -0.38 -27.14 -30.13
N ASN A 57 -0.44 -26.55 -28.93
CA ASN A 57 -1.58 -25.74 -28.48
C ASN A 57 -1.44 -24.26 -28.83
N ASN A 58 -0.49 -23.89 -29.70
CA ASN A 58 -0.26 -22.51 -30.14
C ASN A 58 0.01 -21.52 -28.99
N ILE A 59 0.58 -21.99 -27.89
CA ILE A 59 1.06 -21.17 -26.76
C ILE A 59 2.43 -20.60 -27.11
N LEU A 60 3.28 -21.43 -27.74
CA LEU A 60 4.58 -21.06 -28.26
C LEU A 60 4.55 -21.04 -29.79
N ILE A 61 5.28 -20.11 -30.38
CA ILE A 61 5.50 -19.99 -31.81
C ILE A 61 6.96 -20.32 -32.10
N LYS A 62 7.19 -21.27 -33.01
CA LYS A 62 8.52 -21.61 -33.50
C LYS A 62 8.84 -20.78 -34.75
N HIS A 63 10.00 -20.13 -34.73
CA HIS A 63 10.48 -19.26 -35.80
C HIS A 63 11.46 -20.00 -36.73
N PRO A 64 11.74 -19.47 -37.95
CA PRO A 64 12.67 -20.07 -38.90
C PRO A 64 14.11 -20.18 -38.39
N ASP A 65 14.48 -19.34 -37.42
CA ASP A 65 15.80 -19.30 -36.76
C ASP A 65 15.92 -20.32 -35.59
N ASP A 66 14.98 -21.27 -35.49
CA ASP A 66 14.89 -22.28 -34.41
C ASP A 66 14.66 -21.69 -33.00
N THR A 67 14.26 -20.43 -32.92
CA THR A 67 13.87 -19.79 -31.67
C THR A 67 12.36 -19.92 -31.41
N LEU A 68 12.00 -19.82 -30.13
CA LEU A 68 10.65 -19.88 -29.63
C LEU A 68 10.26 -18.50 -29.08
N SER A 69 9.02 -18.08 -29.32
CA SER A 69 8.40 -16.95 -28.63
C SER A 69 7.04 -17.35 -28.07
N LEU A 70 6.50 -16.53 -27.18
CA LEU A 70 5.08 -16.59 -26.87
C LEU A 70 4.24 -16.27 -28.12
N ASN A 71 3.00 -16.75 -28.14
CA ASN A 71 2.01 -16.25 -29.08
C ASN A 71 1.63 -14.78 -28.78
N LYS A 72 0.92 -14.15 -29.72
CA LYS A 72 0.57 -12.73 -29.65
C LYS A 72 -0.28 -12.38 -28.41
N ASP A 73 -1.20 -13.26 -28.01
CA ASP A 73 -2.11 -13.00 -26.89
C ASP A 73 -1.38 -13.03 -25.55
N LEU A 74 -0.45 -13.98 -25.38
CA LEU A 74 0.40 -14.10 -24.21
C LEU A 74 1.46 -13.00 -24.16
N GLU A 75 2.05 -12.62 -25.30
CA GLU A 75 2.96 -11.48 -25.38
C GLU A 75 2.27 -10.17 -24.98
N THR A 76 1.05 -9.96 -25.44
CA THR A 76 0.21 -8.80 -25.04
C THR A 76 -0.08 -8.84 -23.53
N THR A 77 -0.36 -10.02 -22.98
CA THR A 77 -0.61 -10.21 -21.55
C THR A 77 0.64 -9.93 -20.71
N LEU A 78 1.80 -10.44 -21.12
CA LEU A 78 3.09 -10.21 -20.46
C LEU A 78 3.43 -8.71 -20.46
N THR A 79 3.25 -8.03 -21.59
CA THR A 79 3.49 -6.59 -21.72
C THR A 79 2.60 -5.80 -20.75
N ARG A 80 1.32 -6.16 -20.65
CA ARG A 80 0.40 -5.54 -19.69
C ARG A 80 0.86 -5.73 -18.25
N TRP A 81 1.27 -6.95 -17.88
CA TRP A 81 1.82 -7.24 -16.54
C TRP A 81 3.07 -6.41 -16.22
N GLN A 82 3.99 -6.27 -17.17
CA GLN A 82 5.20 -5.47 -17.00
C GLN A 82 4.85 -3.98 -16.80
N GLN A 83 3.93 -3.44 -17.60
CA GLN A 83 3.48 -2.05 -17.48
C GLN A 83 2.78 -1.77 -16.14
N GLU A 84 1.85 -2.64 -15.73
CA GLU A 84 1.17 -2.53 -14.44
C GLU A 84 2.16 -2.61 -13.29
N ARG A 85 3.13 -3.53 -13.37
CA ARG A 85 4.15 -3.67 -12.33
C ARG A 85 5.05 -2.44 -12.25
N LYS A 86 5.45 -1.86 -13.38
CA LYS A 86 6.23 -0.62 -13.42
C LYS A 86 5.48 0.54 -12.77
N LYS A 87 4.18 0.71 -13.08
CA LYS A 87 3.31 1.70 -12.42
C LYS A 87 3.26 1.50 -10.90
N GLN A 88 3.10 0.25 -10.45
CA GLN A 88 3.09 -0.08 -9.02
C GLN A 88 4.43 0.24 -8.33
N ILE A 89 5.57 -0.04 -8.97
CA ILE A 89 6.89 0.25 -8.42
C ILE A 89 7.09 1.76 -8.29
N VAL A 90 6.79 2.54 -9.33
CA VAL A 90 6.90 4.00 -9.28
C VAL A 90 6.00 4.59 -8.19
N LYS A 91 4.74 4.15 -8.09
CA LYS A 91 3.82 4.59 -7.01
C LYS A 91 4.40 4.27 -5.63
N ARG A 92 4.99 3.08 -5.44
CA ARG A 92 5.61 2.68 -4.16
C ARG A 92 6.82 3.55 -3.81
N GLU A 93 7.68 3.86 -4.78
CA GLU A 93 8.84 4.73 -4.56
C GLU A 93 8.43 6.17 -4.24
N GLN A 94 7.43 6.72 -4.95
CA GLN A 94 6.85 8.03 -4.63
C GLN A 94 6.27 8.06 -3.21
N LEU A 95 5.51 7.03 -2.82
CA LEU A 95 4.96 6.90 -1.47
C LEU A 95 6.06 6.79 -0.40
N LYS A 96 7.16 6.08 -0.66
CA LYS A 96 8.30 6.02 0.27
C LYS A 96 9.00 7.37 0.41
N ALA A 97 9.20 8.09 -0.70
CA ALA A 97 9.81 9.41 -0.69
C ALA A 97 8.95 10.41 0.11
N GLN A 98 7.64 10.44 -0.14
CA GLN A 98 6.67 11.24 0.63
C GLN A 98 6.69 10.90 2.12
N LYS A 99 6.71 9.61 2.47
CA LYS A 99 6.83 9.18 3.87
C LYS A 99 8.09 9.73 4.54
N LYS A 100 9.23 9.64 3.85
CA LYS A 100 10.51 10.13 4.35
C LYS A 100 10.50 11.65 4.51
N THR A 101 9.94 12.39 3.56
CA THR A 101 9.86 13.86 3.64
C THR A 101 8.94 14.33 4.76
N THR A 102 7.74 13.75 4.91
CA THR A 102 6.81 14.10 6.00
C THR A 102 7.40 13.80 7.37
N LEU A 103 8.04 12.64 7.57
CA LEU A 103 8.74 12.32 8.82
C LEU A 103 9.90 13.29 9.09
N THR A 104 10.70 13.61 8.08
CA THR A 104 11.84 14.52 8.22
C THR A 104 11.37 15.94 8.56
N LYS A 105 10.31 16.43 7.91
CA LYS A 105 9.71 17.75 8.19
C LYS A 105 9.18 17.82 9.63
N TYR A 106 8.49 16.77 10.08
CA TYR A 106 8.04 16.66 11.47
C TYR A 106 9.21 16.64 12.47
N GLN A 107 10.25 15.83 12.20
CA GLN A 107 11.42 15.71 13.06
C GLN A 107 12.28 16.99 13.12
N LYS A 108 12.33 17.79 12.06
CA LYS A 108 13.09 19.04 11.99
C LYS A 108 12.44 20.21 12.75
N GLN A 109 11.14 20.17 13.01
CA GLN A 109 10.43 21.25 13.73
C GLN A 109 9.82 20.80 15.07
N PRO A 110 10.54 20.05 15.92
CA PRO A 110 9.96 19.39 17.10
C PRO A 110 9.43 20.37 18.15
N THR A 111 9.78 21.65 18.05
CA THR A 111 9.44 22.75 18.97
C THR A 111 8.26 23.61 18.49
N SER A 112 7.65 23.34 17.33
CA SER A 112 6.41 24.05 16.95
C SER A 112 5.27 23.64 17.87
N ASP A 113 4.37 24.58 18.21
CA ASP A 113 3.23 24.35 19.10
C ASP A 113 2.41 23.14 18.67
N PHE A 114 2.11 23.02 17.38
CA PHE A 114 1.49 21.82 16.81
C PHE A 114 2.24 20.52 17.14
N ASN A 115 3.57 20.49 16.95
CA ASN A 115 4.32 19.25 17.14
C ASN A 115 4.41 18.88 18.62
N VAL A 116 4.42 19.86 19.52
CA VAL A 116 4.35 19.65 20.97
C VAL A 116 2.98 19.08 21.34
N LEU A 117 1.89 19.71 20.88
CA LEU A 117 0.52 19.26 21.14
C LEU A 117 0.26 17.87 20.58
N LEU A 118 0.62 17.63 19.33
CA LEU A 118 0.42 16.33 18.70
C LEU A 118 1.23 15.24 19.44
N LYS A 119 2.45 15.52 19.91
CA LYS A 119 3.24 14.54 20.70
C LYS A 119 2.57 14.16 22.01
N ALA A 120 1.81 15.07 22.64
CA ALA A 120 1.12 14.77 23.88
C ALA A 120 0.13 13.59 23.73
N PHE A 121 -0.41 13.40 22.52
CA PHE A 121 -1.36 12.33 22.22
C PHE A 121 -0.71 11.06 21.61
N LEU A 122 0.61 11.06 21.36
CA LEU A 122 1.29 9.99 20.62
C LEU A 122 2.36 9.28 21.45
N ASP A 123 2.51 7.98 21.22
CA ASP A 123 3.75 7.28 21.58
C ASP A 123 4.81 7.38 20.47
N LYS A 124 6.07 7.05 20.82
CA LYS A 124 7.23 7.13 19.92
C LYS A 124 7.03 6.37 18.61
N GLY A 125 6.27 5.27 18.61
CA GLY A 125 6.05 4.42 17.44
C GLY A 125 4.88 4.87 16.56
N THR A 126 3.92 5.62 17.08
CA THR A 126 2.67 5.93 16.38
C THR A 126 2.87 6.92 15.25
N ILE A 127 3.77 7.90 15.40
CA ILE A 127 4.07 8.84 14.32
C ILE A 127 4.65 8.15 13.07
N ASN A 128 5.55 7.18 13.27
CA ASN A 128 6.13 6.40 12.18
C ASN A 128 5.05 5.59 11.43
N ARG A 129 4.09 5.03 12.17
CA ARG A 129 2.94 4.33 11.58
C ARG A 129 1.95 5.28 10.92
N ALA A 130 1.78 6.49 11.44
CA ALA A 130 0.86 7.50 10.93
C ALA A 130 1.27 7.98 9.54
N VAL A 131 2.55 8.31 9.37
CA VAL A 131 3.08 8.73 8.06
C VAL A 131 2.97 7.61 7.02
N ALA A 132 2.93 6.35 7.45
CA ALA A 132 2.70 5.24 6.54
C ALA A 132 1.28 5.17 5.94
N VAL A 133 0.30 5.83 6.56
CA VAL A 133 -1.08 5.94 6.08
C VAL A 133 -1.12 6.95 4.93
N SER A 134 -1.69 6.52 3.80
CA SER A 134 -1.74 7.36 2.60
C SER A 134 -2.78 8.47 2.73
N GLU A 135 -2.57 9.56 2.01
CA GLU A 135 -3.45 10.74 2.06
C GLU A 135 -4.76 10.47 1.34
N ASP A 136 -4.69 9.71 0.23
CA ASP A 136 -5.84 9.23 -0.54
C ASP A 136 -6.72 8.21 0.21
N ALA A 137 -6.30 7.82 1.41
CA ALA A 137 -7.10 6.99 2.30
C ALA A 137 -8.17 7.78 3.06
N PHE A 138 -8.03 9.11 3.15
CA PHE A 138 -8.95 9.98 3.89
C PHE A 138 -9.99 10.62 2.97
N ASP A 139 -11.24 10.55 3.40
CA ASP A 139 -12.38 11.26 2.83
C ASP A 139 -12.92 12.22 3.90
N ILE A 140 -12.60 13.51 3.79
CA ILE A 140 -13.03 14.54 4.74
C ILE A 140 -14.40 15.04 4.28
N GLN A 141 -15.44 14.71 5.04
CA GLN A 141 -16.83 14.98 4.69
C GLN A 141 -17.29 16.32 5.25
N THR A 142 -16.81 16.68 6.44
CA THR A 142 -17.10 17.96 7.09
C THR A 142 -15.83 18.44 7.78
N LEU A 143 -15.48 19.71 7.56
CA LEU A 143 -14.40 20.39 8.24
C LEU A 143 -14.81 21.83 8.48
N ASP A 144 -15.22 22.12 9.70
CA ASP A 144 -15.59 23.45 10.16
C ASP A 144 -14.84 23.75 11.47
N PHE A 145 -13.72 24.47 11.35
CA PHE A 145 -12.92 24.85 12.51
C PHE A 145 -13.67 25.82 13.44
N GLY A 146 -14.40 26.80 12.89
CA GLY A 146 -15.14 27.78 13.69
C GLY A 146 -16.37 27.17 14.39
N GLY A 147 -17.01 26.18 13.77
CA GLY A 147 -18.07 25.38 14.37
C GLY A 147 -17.56 24.29 15.31
N GLY A 148 -16.29 23.91 15.20
CA GLY A 148 -15.64 22.89 16.02
C GLY A 148 -15.92 21.46 15.59
N VAL A 149 -16.31 21.23 14.33
CA VAL A 149 -16.80 19.94 13.84
C VAL A 149 -15.94 19.40 12.71
N LEU A 150 -15.51 18.15 12.83
CA LEU A 150 -14.79 17.40 11.81
C LEU A 150 -15.40 16.01 11.68
N ILE A 151 -15.81 15.64 10.47
CA ILE A 151 -16.28 14.30 10.13
C ILE A 151 -15.46 13.80 8.95
N ALA A 152 -14.84 12.63 9.10
CA ALA A 152 -14.03 12.01 8.07
C ALA A 152 -14.17 10.49 8.06
N LYS A 153 -13.88 9.88 6.92
CA LYS A 153 -13.69 8.44 6.77
C LYS A 153 -12.25 8.14 6.41
N VAL A 154 -11.73 7.02 6.90
CA VAL A 154 -10.37 6.56 6.58
C VAL A 154 -10.36 5.09 6.19
N LYS A 155 -9.78 4.79 5.02
CA LYS A 155 -9.57 3.41 4.56
C LYS A 155 -8.58 2.70 5.47
N GLY A 156 -8.94 1.50 5.89
CA GLY A 156 -8.19 0.73 6.88
C GLY A 156 -7.93 -0.70 6.47
N SER A 157 -7.84 -1.58 7.47
CA SER A 157 -7.72 -3.03 7.28
C SER A 157 -9.05 -3.73 7.03
N LYS A 158 -10.18 -3.08 7.35
CA LYS A 158 -11.53 -3.58 7.03
C LYS A 158 -11.89 -3.23 5.59
N THR A 159 -12.84 -3.98 5.03
CA THR A 159 -13.48 -3.68 3.74
C THR A 159 -14.20 -2.34 3.78
N GLU A 160 -14.85 -2.03 4.90
CA GLU A 160 -15.51 -0.75 5.14
C GLU A 160 -14.55 0.29 5.75
N PRO A 161 -14.64 1.57 5.34
CA PRO A 161 -13.88 2.65 5.95
C PRO A 161 -14.22 2.84 7.43
N TYR A 162 -13.21 3.22 8.20
CA TYR A 162 -13.38 3.64 9.58
C TYR A 162 -13.92 5.08 9.64
N HIS A 163 -14.76 5.38 10.62
CA HIS A 163 -15.34 6.71 10.85
C HIS A 163 -14.51 7.49 11.86
N ILE A 164 -14.36 8.79 11.64
CA ILE A 164 -13.74 9.74 12.56
C ILE A 164 -14.70 10.90 12.74
N GLU A 165 -14.99 11.22 13.99
CA GLU A 165 -15.77 12.39 14.36
C GLU A 165 -15.05 13.14 15.49
N ILE A 166 -14.91 14.45 15.32
CA ILE A 166 -14.41 15.35 16.35
C ILE A 166 -15.40 16.50 16.48
N ASN A 167 -15.91 16.71 17.69
CA ASN A 167 -16.80 17.82 18.02
C ASN A 167 -16.28 18.50 19.28
N THR A 168 -15.77 19.72 19.17
CA THR A 168 -15.19 20.47 20.30
C THR A 168 -16.24 20.95 21.30
N LYS A 169 -17.46 21.25 20.84
CA LYS A 169 -18.57 21.69 21.70
C LYS A 169 -19.07 20.56 22.58
N GLU A 170 -19.27 19.39 21.99
CA GLU A 170 -19.71 18.18 22.70
C GLU A 170 -18.54 17.43 23.36
N LYS A 171 -17.30 17.85 23.07
CA LYS A 171 -16.04 17.23 23.54
C LYS A 171 -15.96 15.75 23.18
N ILE A 172 -16.31 15.43 21.94
CA ILE A 172 -16.32 14.06 21.42
C ILE A 172 -15.14 13.89 20.46
N LEU A 173 -14.38 12.81 20.65
CA LEU A 173 -13.45 12.27 19.68
C LEU A 173 -13.79 10.79 19.47
N ALA A 174 -14.58 10.51 18.43
CA ALA A 174 -15.01 9.16 18.11
C ALA A 174 -14.23 8.59 16.92
N HIS A 175 -13.81 7.33 17.05
CA HIS A 175 -13.17 6.59 15.98
C HIS A 175 -13.28 5.07 16.18
N ASP A 176 -13.73 4.36 15.16
CA ASP A 176 -14.08 2.93 15.23
C ASP A 176 -12.94 1.96 14.83
N CYS A 177 -11.70 2.44 14.64
CA CYS A 177 -10.60 1.53 14.32
C CYS A 177 -10.15 0.70 15.52
N HIS A 178 -9.73 -0.55 15.27
CA HIS A 178 -9.41 -1.50 16.32
C HIS A 178 -8.31 -1.00 17.30
N ASP A 179 -7.21 -0.39 16.83
CA ASP A 179 -6.15 0.16 17.71
C ASP A 179 -6.71 1.28 18.61
N PHE A 180 -7.65 2.07 18.10
CA PHE A 180 -8.24 3.16 18.87
C PHE A 180 -9.18 2.63 19.96
N VAL A 181 -10.18 1.85 19.55
CA VAL A 181 -11.22 1.32 20.43
C VAL A 181 -10.66 0.41 21.52
N SER A 182 -9.71 -0.46 21.18
CA SER A 182 -9.20 -1.47 22.13
C SER A 182 -8.29 -0.87 23.20
N ARG A 183 -7.56 0.20 22.87
CA ARG A 183 -6.47 0.71 23.71
C ARG A 183 -6.31 2.23 23.75
N ARG A 184 -6.32 2.92 22.61
CA ARG A 184 -5.94 4.36 22.58
C ARG A 184 -7.00 5.26 23.23
N SER A 185 -8.28 4.94 23.04
CA SER A 185 -9.39 5.70 23.62
C SER A 185 -9.31 5.75 25.15
N LYS A 186 -9.03 4.60 25.78
CA LYS A 186 -8.87 4.45 27.25
C LYS A 186 -7.76 5.33 27.82
N ASN A 187 -6.67 5.50 27.07
CA ASN A 187 -5.52 6.29 27.48
C ASN A 187 -5.55 7.73 26.95
N LYS A 188 -6.66 8.17 26.33
CA LYS A 188 -6.78 9.48 25.66
C LYS A 188 -5.65 9.73 24.65
N GLN A 189 -5.23 8.69 23.95
CA GLN A 189 -4.17 8.75 22.94
C GLN A 189 -4.75 8.65 21.52
N PHE A 190 -3.96 9.05 20.55
CA PHE A 190 -4.31 8.91 19.13
C PHE A 190 -3.79 7.59 18.56
N CYS A 191 -4.57 7.02 17.66
CA CYS A 191 -4.09 5.95 16.78
C CYS A 191 -3.33 6.55 15.59
N LYS A 192 -2.77 5.69 14.73
CA LYS A 192 -2.07 6.14 13.51
C LYS A 192 -2.95 6.94 12.55
N HIS A 193 -4.26 6.69 12.51
CA HIS A 193 -5.17 7.39 11.60
C HIS A 193 -5.42 8.82 12.07
N LEU A 194 -5.76 9.02 13.35
CA LEU A 194 -5.93 10.35 13.94
C LEU A 194 -4.64 11.17 13.84
N ALA A 195 -3.49 10.56 14.15
CA ALA A 195 -2.19 11.21 13.99
C ALA A 195 -1.95 11.69 12.55
N ARG A 196 -2.28 10.87 11.55
CA ARG A 196 -2.14 11.24 10.14
C ARG A 196 -3.16 12.32 9.74
N LEU A 197 -4.38 12.24 10.24
CA LEU A 197 -5.42 13.24 10.00
C LEU A 197 -4.97 14.62 10.46
N PHE A 198 -4.47 14.77 11.69
CA PHE A 198 -3.97 16.06 12.18
C PHE A 198 -2.76 16.58 11.38
N LEU A 199 -1.89 15.70 10.88
CA LEU A 199 -0.81 16.12 9.97
C LEU A 199 -1.37 16.67 8.64
N LEU A 200 -2.43 16.05 8.10
CA LEU A 200 -3.08 16.52 6.87
C LEU A 200 -3.84 17.83 7.09
N LEU A 201 -4.55 17.95 8.21
CA LEU A 201 -5.28 19.17 8.56
C LEU A 201 -4.32 20.34 8.73
N LYS A 202 -3.16 20.15 9.37
CA LYS A 202 -2.13 21.19 9.50
C LYS A 202 -1.66 21.73 8.14
N GLU A 203 -1.54 20.86 7.14
CA GLU A 203 -1.14 21.27 5.79
C GLU A 203 -2.24 22.04 5.06
N LYS A 204 -3.51 21.86 5.44
CA LYS A 204 -4.65 22.61 4.89
C LYS A 204 -4.89 23.94 5.62
N ASP A 205 -4.92 23.90 6.95
CA ASP A 205 -5.13 25.04 7.83
C ASP A 205 -4.36 24.80 9.12
N SER A 206 -3.22 25.46 9.26
CA SER A 206 -2.36 25.27 10.43
C SER A 206 -2.95 25.86 11.70
N GLU A 207 -3.68 26.97 11.62
CA GLU A 207 -4.15 27.72 12.79
C GLU A 207 -5.35 27.00 13.42
N GLY A 208 -6.38 26.71 12.63
CA GLY A 208 -7.55 25.97 13.11
C GLY A 208 -7.21 24.56 13.60
N THR A 209 -6.21 23.91 13.00
CA THR A 209 -5.73 22.60 13.47
C THR A 209 -5.06 22.69 14.84
N ILE A 210 -4.25 23.73 15.08
CA ILE A 210 -3.60 23.95 16.38
C ILE A 210 -4.63 24.28 17.44
N GLU A 211 -5.58 25.16 17.13
CA GLU A 211 -6.68 25.53 18.02
C GLU A 211 -7.50 24.30 18.44
N MET A 212 -7.90 23.47 17.47
CA MET A 212 -8.62 22.21 17.77
C MET A 212 -7.80 21.25 18.64
N LEU A 213 -6.49 21.13 18.40
CA LEU A 213 -5.62 20.31 19.26
C LEU A 213 -5.48 20.88 20.67
N ASN A 214 -5.42 22.20 20.81
CA ASN A 214 -5.39 22.88 22.11
C ASN A 214 -6.69 22.61 22.89
N GLU A 215 -7.86 22.76 22.26
CA GLU A 215 -9.16 22.47 22.87
C GLU A 215 -9.24 21.04 23.43
N ILE A 216 -8.68 20.08 22.68
CA ILE A 216 -8.56 18.69 23.12
C ILE A 216 -7.58 18.57 24.30
N ALA A 217 -6.42 19.22 24.23
CA ALA A 217 -5.35 19.08 25.22
C ALA A 217 -5.69 19.74 26.56
N GLU A 218 -6.18 20.97 26.55
CA GLU A 218 -6.47 21.77 27.75
C GLU A 218 -7.54 21.13 28.63
N SER A 219 -8.48 20.41 28.01
CA SER A 219 -9.60 19.80 28.71
C SER A 219 -9.73 18.30 28.52
N VAL A 220 -8.63 17.59 28.18
CA VAL A 220 -8.60 16.18 27.77
C VAL A 220 -9.37 15.22 28.69
N SER A 221 -9.40 15.48 29.99
CA SER A 221 -10.15 14.67 30.97
C SER A 221 -11.67 14.76 30.80
N LYS A 222 -12.17 15.88 30.25
CA LYS A 222 -13.58 16.13 29.94
C LYS A 222 -14.00 15.60 28.58
N TRP A 223 -13.04 15.24 27.71
CA TRP A 223 -13.35 14.71 26.39
C TRP A 223 -13.74 13.24 26.45
N ASN A 224 -14.76 12.85 25.68
CA ASN A 224 -15.11 11.47 25.47
C ASN A 224 -14.34 10.90 24.27
N PHE A 225 -13.53 9.86 24.52
CA PHE A 225 -12.80 9.16 23.46
C PHE A 225 -13.47 7.80 23.30
N GLY A 226 -14.12 7.57 22.17
CA GLY A 226 -15.03 6.43 21.98
C GLY A 226 -15.05 5.87 20.57
N ALA A 227 -15.83 4.80 20.38
CA ALA A 227 -16.16 4.32 19.03
C ALA A 227 -17.34 5.11 18.49
#